data_AF-A0A1M7Z398-F1
#
_entry.id   AF-A0A1M7Z398-F1
#
_cell.length_a   1.000
_cell.length_b   1.000
_cell.length_c   1.000
_cell.angle_alpha   90.00
_cell.angle_beta   90.00
_cell.angle_gamma   90.00
#
_symmetry.space_group_name_H-M   'P 1'
#
loop_
_entity.id
_entity.type
_entity.pdbx_description
1 polymer ?
#
loop_
_entity_poly.entity_id
_entity_poly.type
_entity_poly.pdbx_seq_one_letter_code
_entity_poly.pdbx_strand_id
1 'polypeptide(L)' 'MSASVQTINKFCEETGMSRTKVKELINDCVIPVIPQERSGSLVLINKLEFDRRIAANQITLPVSPRKRKQLEEE' A
#
# COMPACT_ATOMS: atom_id res chain seq x y z
N MET A 1 4.02 0.00 18.14
CA MET A 1 2.84 -0.78 17.71
C MET A 1 2.30 -0.13 16.44
N SER A 2 2.65 -0.65 15.26
CA SER A 2 2.09 -0.15 13.99
C SER A 2 0.68 -0.71 13.86
N ALA A 3 -0.31 0.16 13.63
CA ALA A 3 -1.65 -0.28 13.27
C ALA A 3 -1.55 -1.17 12.03
N SER A 4 -1.94 -2.44 12.14
CA SER A 4 -1.78 -3.46 11.07
C SER A 4 -2.70 -3.20 9.86
N VAL A 5 -3.56 -2.22 9.98
CA VAL A 5 -4.54 -1.78 8.99
C VAL A 5 -4.45 -0.28 8.76
N GLN A 6 -4.59 0.13 7.51
CA GLN A 6 -4.63 1.53 7.11
C GLN A 6 -5.82 1.81 6.19
N THR A 7 -6.31 3.04 6.20
CA THR A 7 -7.27 3.51 5.20
C THR A 7 -6.57 3.81 3.89
N ILE A 8 -7.32 3.81 2.79
CA ILE A 8 -6.79 4.21 1.47
C ILE A 8 -6.13 5.60 1.55
N ASN A 9 -6.72 6.57 2.25
CA ASN A 9 -6.17 7.92 2.33
C ASN A 9 -4.77 7.93 2.96
N LYS A 10 -4.61 7.25 4.11
CA LYS A 10 -3.30 7.15 4.79
C LYS A 10 -2.27 6.42 3.93
N PHE A 11 -2.70 5.36 3.23
CA PHE A 11 -1.81 4.62 2.34
C PHE A 11 -1.37 5.46 1.13
N CYS A 12 -2.26 6.28 0.56
CA CYS A 12 -1.89 7.24 -0.49
C CYS A 12 -0.87 8.26 0.01
N GLU A 13 -1.02 8.79 1.22
CA GLU A 13 -0.06 9.72 1.83
C GLU A 13 1.32 9.09 2.03
N GLU A 14 1.39 7.85 2.54
CA GLU A 14 2.65 7.15 2.79
C GLU A 14 3.39 6.74 1.52
N THR A 15 2.64 6.32 0.49
CA THR A 15 3.21 5.79 -0.76
C THR A 15 3.39 6.87 -1.83
N GLY A 16 2.68 7.98 -1.72
CA GLY A 16 2.57 9.01 -2.75
C GLY A 16 1.76 8.58 -3.98
N MET A 17 1.05 7.44 -3.90
CA MET A 17 0.20 6.96 -4.99
C MET A 17 -1.13 7.71 -5.04
N SER A 18 -1.68 7.87 -6.25
CA SER A 18 -3.02 8.43 -6.41
C SER A 18 -4.07 7.43 -5.91
N ARG A 19 -5.19 7.95 -5.40
CA ARG A 19 -6.30 7.11 -4.92
C ARG A 19 -6.84 6.18 -6.00
N THR A 20 -6.88 6.63 -7.26
CA THR A 20 -7.27 5.81 -8.41
C THR A 20 -6.30 4.66 -8.60
N LYS A 21 -4.98 4.93 -8.54
CA LYS A 21 -3.97 3.90 -8.72
C LYS A 21 -4.01 2.85 -7.61
N VAL A 22 -4.23 3.27 -6.37
CA VAL A 22 -4.42 2.36 -5.24
C VAL A 22 -5.64 1.46 -5.46
N LYS A 23 -6.76 2.00 -5.94
CA LYS A 23 -7.95 1.20 -6.26
C LYS A 23 -7.71 0.20 -7.39
N GLU A 24 -7.02 0.59 -8.46
CA GLU A 24 -6.62 -0.33 -9.54
C GLU A 24 -5.80 -1.48 -8.97
N LEU A 25 -4.76 -1.18 -8.19
CA LEU A 25 -3.89 -2.19 -7.60
C LEU A 25 -4.60 -3.10 -6.57
N ILE A 26 -5.66 -2.60 -5.93
CA ILE A 26 -6.53 -3.44 -5.08
C ILE A 26 -7.35 -4.39 -5.96
N ASN A 27 -7.94 -3.90 -7.06
CA ASN A 27 -8.69 -4.73 -8.01
C ASN A 27 -7.80 -5.78 -8.68
N ASP A 28 -6.54 -5.44 -8.95
CA ASP A 28 -5.52 -6.34 -9.50
C ASP A 28 -4.91 -7.28 -8.45
N CYS A 29 -5.44 -7.30 -7.21
CA CYS A 29 -4.97 -8.12 -6.08
C CYS A 29 -3.50 -7.90 -5.67
N VAL A 30 -2.88 -6.80 -6.12
CA VAL A 30 -1.52 -6.40 -5.75
C VAL A 30 -1.49 -5.87 -4.32
N ILE A 31 -2.40 -4.94 -3.99
CA ILE A 31 -2.51 -4.39 -2.64
C ILE A 31 -3.46 -5.26 -1.82
N PRO A 32 -2.97 -5.88 -0.72
CA PRO A 32 -3.81 -6.71 0.13
C PRO A 32 -4.79 -5.84 0.92
N VAL A 33 -6.08 -6.14 0.83
CA VAL A 33 -7.14 -5.51 1.60
C VAL A 33 -7.78 -6.50 2.55
N ILE A 34 -8.39 -6.01 3.63
CA ILE A 34 -9.18 -6.85 4.52
C ILE A 34 -10.57 -7.02 3.89
N PRO A 35 -11.00 -8.26 3.60
CA PRO A 35 -12.36 -8.50 3.13
C PRO A 35 -13.36 -8.09 4.22
N GLN A 36 -14.36 -7.31 3.85
CA GLN A 36 -15.48 -6.96 4.72
C GLN A 36 -16.77 -7.46 4.08
N GLU A 37 -17.59 -8.15 4.87
CA GLU A 37 -18.86 -8.73 4.39
C GLU A 37 -19.96 -7.69 4.15
N ARG A 38 -19.76 -6.42 4.53
CA ARG A 38 -20.77 -5.37 4.35
C ARG A 38 -20.48 -4.53 3.12
N SER A 39 -21.34 -4.67 2.11
CA SER A 39 -21.39 -3.82 0.93
C SER A 39 -21.55 -2.34 1.34
N GLY A 40 -20.48 -1.56 1.19
CA GLY A 40 -20.48 -0.09 1.38
C GLY A 40 -19.57 0.46 2.47
N SER A 41 -18.90 -0.38 3.27
CA SER A 41 -18.00 0.09 4.32
C SER A 41 -16.55 0.29 3.86
N LEU A 42 -15.89 1.21 4.58
CA LEU A 42 -14.51 1.65 4.46
C LEU A 42 -13.52 0.53 4.05
N VAL A 43 -12.90 0.66 2.88
CA VAL A 43 -11.84 -0.24 2.43
C VAL A 43 -10.59 -0.05 3.30
N LEU A 44 -10.19 -1.12 3.99
CA LEU A 44 -9.00 -1.17 4.82
C LEU A 44 -7.92 -1.99 4.13
N ILE A 45 -6.73 -1.42 4.02
CA ILE A 45 -5.53 -2.04 3.48
C ILE A 45 -4.82 -2.77 4.60
N ASN A 46 -4.45 -4.02 4.35
CA ASN A 46 -3.62 -4.82 5.25
C ASN A 46 -2.15 -4.42 5.08
N LYS A 47 -1.72 -3.44 5.87
CA LYS A 47 -0.37 -2.89 5.79
C LYS A 47 0.69 -3.92 6.17
N LEU A 48 0.40 -4.79 7.13
CA LEU A 48 1.32 -5.84 7.56
C LEU A 48 1.64 -6.81 6.42
N GLU A 49 0.61 -7.29 5.73
CA GLU A 49 0.76 -8.19 4.58
C GLU A 49 1.47 -7.48 3.42
N PHE A 50 1.13 -6.22 3.18
CA PHE A 50 1.80 -5.42 2.17
C PHE A 50 3.31 -5.28 2.45
N ASP A 51 3.70 -4.92 3.67
CA ASP A 51 5.11 -4.78 4.05
C ASP A 51 5.87 -6.11 3.98
N ARG A 52 5.21 -7.24 4.32
CA ARG A 52 5.77 -8.58 4.13
C ARG A 52 6.03 -8.89 2.66
N ARG A 53 5.08 -8.59 1.78
CA ARG A 53 5.22 -8.79 0.33
C ARG A 53 6.29 -7.90 -0.28
N ILE A 54 6.44 -6.66 0.20
CA ILE A 54 7.54 -5.76 -0.17
C ILE A 54 8.88 -6.34 0.27
N ALA A 55 9.00 -6.78 1.52
CA ALA A 55 10.22 -7.39 2.05
C ALA A 55 10.58 -8.71 1.33
N ALA A 56 9.57 -9.45 0.86
CA ALA A 56 9.73 -10.66 0.06
C ALA A 56 9.96 -10.38 -1.44
N ASN A 57 10.09 -9.11 -1.86
CA ASN A 57 10.21 -8.69 -3.27
C ASN A 57 9.06 -9.19 -4.18
N GLN A 58 7.88 -9.46 -3.61
CA GLN A 58 6.69 -9.91 -4.35
C GLN A 58 5.86 -8.76 -4.91
N ILE A 59 6.04 -7.55 -4.37
CA ILE A 59 5.45 -6.32 -4.89
C ILE A 59 6.58 -5.36 -5.19
N THR A 60 6.67 -4.88 -6.42
CA THR A 60 7.56 -3.78 -6.78
C THR A 60 6.72 -2.55 -6.95
N LEU A 61 6.69 -1.67 -5.94
CA LEU A 61 6.07 -0.37 -6.12
C LEU A 61 6.94 0.45 -7.07
N PRO A 62 6.34 1.23 -8.00
CA PRO A 62 7.08 2.28 -8.67
C PRO A 62 7.55 3.26 -7.59
N VAL A 63 8.86 3.21 -7.29
CA VAL A 63 9.47 4.05 -6.26
C VAL A 63 9.21 5.49 -6.68
N SER A 64 8.45 6.22 -5.85
CA SER A 64 8.23 7.63 -6.11
C SER A 64 9.58 8.35 -6.07
N PRO A 65 9.89 9.24 -7.04
CA PRO A 65 11.20 9.87 -7.16
C PRO A 65 11.61 10.71 -5.94
N ARG A 66 10.70 10.96 -4.99
CA ARG A 66 10.97 11.65 -3.72
C ARG A 66 11.78 10.83 -2.70
N LYS A 67 11.94 9.51 -2.87
CA LYS A 67 12.76 8.67 -1.97
C LYS A 67 14.11 8.25 -2.57
N ARG A 68 14.46 8.69 -3.78
CA ARG A 68 15.76 8.35 -4.41
C ARG A 68 16.99 8.95 -3.71
N LYS A 69 16.81 9.94 -2.81
CA LYS A 69 17.91 10.61 -2.11
C LYS A 69 18.47 9.88 -0.87
N GLN A 70 18.17 8.60 -0.65
CA GLN A 70 18.72 7.83 0.48
C GLN A 70 19.48 6.57 0.05
N LEU A 71 19.73 6.37 -1.25
CA LEU A 71 20.40 5.18 -1.78
C LEU A 71 21.65 5.50 -2.62
N GLU A 72 22.09 6.77 -2.65
CA GLU A 72 23.31 7.21 -3.34
C GLU A 72 24.43 7.63 -2.35
N GLU A 73 24.28 7.38 -1.05
CA GLU A 73 25.33 7.56 -0.05
C GLU A 73 25.69 6.21 0.58
N GLU A 74 26.30 5.31 -0.19
CA GLU A 74 27.22 4.30 0.33
C GLU A 74 28.42 4.16 -0.63
#